data_AF-A0A8D5JZ61-F1
#
_entry.id   AF-A0A8D5JZ61-F1
#
_cell.length_a   1.000
_cell.length_b   1.000
_cell.length_c   1.000
_cell.angle_alpha   90.00
_cell.angle_beta   90.00
_cell.angle_gamma   90.00
#
_symmetry.space_group_name_H-M   'P 1'
#
loop_
_entity.id
_entity.type
_entity.pdbx_description
1 polymer ?
#
loop_
_entity_poly.entity_id
_entity_poly.type
_entity_poly.pdbx_seq_one_letter_code
_entity_poly.pdbx_strand_id
1 'polypeptide(L)'
;MADVDQMKLPPCHAFFQFYVADGKLSCQLYQRSADIFLGVPFNIASYALLTMMVAQVCGLKLGDFVHTLGDAHIYSNHLDQVNEQLARTPRALPIMKINPEVKDIFAFKFEDFSLENYDPYPAIKAVVAV
;
A
#
# COMPACT_ATOMS: atom_id res chain seq x y z
N MET A 1 -18.17 14.81 0.37
CA MET A 1 -17.05 15.38 -0.42
C MET A 1 -17.69 16.23 -1.51
N ALA A 2 -17.43 17.54 -1.55
CA ALA A 2 -18.14 18.47 -2.43
C ALA A 2 -17.75 18.36 -3.91
N ASP A 3 -16.58 17.78 -4.20
CA ASP A 3 -15.99 17.77 -5.56
C ASP A 3 -16.06 16.41 -6.27
N VAL A 4 -16.83 15.44 -5.77
CA VAL A 4 -16.87 14.06 -6.32
C VAL A 4 -17.28 14.08 -7.80
N ASP A 5 -18.25 14.92 -8.17
CA ASP A 5 -18.76 15.04 -9.53
C ASP A 5 -17.75 15.65 -10.52
N GLN A 6 -16.68 16.27 -10.01
CA GLN A 6 -15.60 16.86 -10.82
C GLN A 6 -14.40 15.92 -10.98
N MET A 7 -14.40 14.77 -10.30
CA MET A 7 -13.29 13.81 -10.36
C MET A 7 -13.44 12.85 -11.55
N LYS A 8 -12.33 12.55 -12.24
CA LYS A 8 -12.33 11.53 -13.32
C LYS A 8 -12.80 10.15 -12.83
N LEU A 9 -12.47 9.82 -11.58
CA LEU A 9 -12.95 8.66 -10.85
C LEU A 9 -13.05 9.02 -9.36
N PRO A 10 -14.14 8.68 -8.67
CA PRO A 10 -14.24 8.90 -7.23
C PRO A 10 -13.13 8.14 -6.47
N PRO A 11 -12.54 8.70 -5.40
CA PRO A 11 -11.39 8.12 -4.72
C PRO A 11 -11.70 6.70 -4.22
N CYS A 12 -10.81 5.74 -4.52
CA CYS A 12 -10.93 4.38 -3.99
C CYS A 12 -10.50 4.30 -2.52
N HIS A 13 -9.48 5.07 -2.13
CA HIS A 13 -9.09 5.29 -0.73
C HIS A 13 -9.96 6.41 -0.17
N ALA A 14 -10.91 6.05 0.68
CA ALA A 14 -11.90 7.02 1.16
C ALA A 14 -11.35 7.89 2.29
N PHE A 15 -10.59 7.29 3.22
CA PHE A 15 -9.89 7.99 4.29
C PHE A 15 -8.83 7.09 4.93
N PHE A 16 -7.88 7.70 5.63
CA PHE A 16 -6.94 7.02 6.51
C PHE A 16 -6.79 7.79 7.82
N GLN A 17 -6.38 7.10 8.87
CA GLN A 17 -6.18 7.65 10.21
C GLN A 17 -4.81 7.22 10.73
N PHE A 18 -4.06 8.17 11.29
CA PHE A 18 -2.87 7.87 12.09
C PHE A 18 -3.23 7.77 13.57
N TYR A 19 -2.55 6.86 14.26
CA TYR A 19 -2.67 6.66 15.70
C TYR A 19 -1.29 6.52 16.32
N VAL A 20 -1.06 7.19 17.47
CA VAL A 20 0.22 7.15 18.18
C VAL A 20 0.02 6.56 19.57
N ALA A 21 0.77 5.51 19.88
CA ALA A 21 0.84 4.91 21.21
C ALA A 21 2.25 4.39 21.48
N ASP A 22 2.76 4.56 22.71
CA ASP A 22 4.08 4.09 23.14
C ASP A 22 5.23 4.52 22.20
N GLY A 23 5.13 5.74 21.65
CA GLY A 23 6.10 6.28 20.69
C GLY A 23 6.10 5.61 19.31
N LYS A 24 5.06 4.83 18.98
CA LYS A 24 4.86 4.19 17.67
C LYS A 24 3.71 4.83 16.91
N LEU A 25 3.89 5.04 15.61
CA LEU A 25 2.85 5.52 14.69
C LEU A 25 2.28 4.36 13.88
N SER A 26 0.96 4.18 13.98
CA SER A 26 0.18 3.21 13.21
C SER A 26 -0.72 3.94 12.21
N CYS A 27 -1.11 3.26 11.13
CA CYS A 27 -1.98 3.79 10.09
C CYS A 27 -3.12 2.83 9.80
N GLN A 28 -4.36 3.34 9.82
CA GLN A 28 -5.53 2.62 9.36
C GLN A 28 -6.01 3.23 8.04
N LEU A 29 -6.15 2.42 7.00
CA LEU A 29 -6.73 2.79 5.71
C LEU A 29 -8.12 2.18 5.56
N TYR A 30 -9.09 2.97 5.12
CA TYR A 30 -10.37 2.47 4.60
C TYR A 30 -10.46 2.66 3.09
N GLN A 31 -10.55 1.55 2.35
CA GLN A 31 -10.70 1.50 0.91
C GLN A 31 -12.11 1.02 0.55
N ARG A 32 -12.92 1.88 -0.09
CA ARG A 32 -14.33 1.58 -0.39
C ARG A 32 -14.51 0.45 -1.41
N SER A 33 -13.56 0.32 -2.34
CA SER A 33 -13.61 -0.55 -3.52
C SER A 33 -12.20 -1.05 -3.78
N ALA A 34 -12.03 -2.37 -3.74
CA ALA A 34 -10.75 -3.04 -3.63
C ALA A 34 -10.65 -4.18 -4.64
N ASP A 35 -10.05 -3.88 -5.79
CA ASP A 35 -9.52 -4.88 -6.71
C ASP A 35 -8.40 -5.64 -6.00
N ILE A 36 -8.70 -6.88 -5.60
CA ILE A 36 -7.80 -7.73 -4.81
C ILE A 36 -6.55 -8.10 -5.60
N PHE A 37 -6.63 -8.24 -6.92
CA PHE A 37 -5.53 -8.74 -7.73
C PHE A 37 -4.57 -7.63 -8.15
N LEU A 38 -5.08 -6.51 -8.67
CA LEU A 38 -4.22 -5.40 -9.10
C LEU A 38 -4.09 -4.32 -8.03
N GLY A 39 -5.21 -3.76 -7.57
CA GLY A 39 -5.21 -2.54 -6.75
C GLY A 39 -4.62 -2.73 -5.35
N VAL A 40 -5.10 -3.73 -4.61
CA VAL A 40 -4.76 -3.95 -3.20
C VAL A 40 -3.26 -4.14 -2.96
N PRO A 41 -2.50 -4.94 -3.76
CA PRO A 41 -1.05 -5.03 -3.61
C PRO A 41 -0.34 -3.68 -3.66
N PHE A 42 -0.69 -2.81 -4.62
CA PHE A 42 -0.14 -1.45 -4.70
C PHE A 42 -0.54 -0.59 -3.49
N ASN A 43 -1.79 -0.73 -3.03
CA ASN A 43 -2.31 0.08 -1.93
C ASN A 43 -1.67 -0.28 -0.59
N ILE A 44 -1.41 -1.57 -0.35
CA ILE A 44 -0.66 -2.03 0.82
C ILE A 44 0.74 -1.42 0.83
N ALA A 45 1.50 -1.55 -0.27
CA ALA A 45 2.86 -1.01 -0.34
C ALA A 45 2.89 0.51 -0.20
N SER A 46 1.95 1.21 -0.84
CA SER A 46 1.87 2.68 -0.82
C SER A 46 1.61 3.24 0.58
N TYR A 47 0.63 2.70 1.31
CA TYR A 47 0.30 3.20 2.64
C TYR A 47 1.25 2.70 3.72
N ALA A 48 1.84 1.52 3.56
CA ALA A 48 2.96 1.10 4.40
C ALA A 48 4.13 2.08 4.26
N LEU A 49 4.49 2.47 3.03
CA LEU A 49 5.56 3.43 2.80
C LEU A 49 5.24 4.82 3.35
N LEU A 50 4.01 5.31 3.14
CA LEU A 50 3.55 6.57 3.73
C LEU A 50 3.65 6.54 5.26
N THR A 51 3.24 5.43 5.89
CA THR A 51 3.34 5.23 7.34
C THR A 51 4.80 5.31 7.80
N MET A 52 5.73 4.70 7.05
CA MET A 52 7.16 4.76 7.34
C MET A 52 7.72 6.18 7.23
N MET A 53 7.37 6.90 6.16
CA MET A 53 7.81 8.28 5.94
C MET A 53 7.30 9.21 7.05
N VAL A 54 6.01 9.13 7.40
CA VAL A 54 5.40 9.96 8.45
C VAL A 54 5.99 9.63 9.82
N ALA A 55 6.17 8.35 10.15
CA ALA A 55 6.83 7.96 11.39
C ALA A 55 8.23 8.58 11.51
N GLN A 56 9.04 8.52 10.45
CA GLN A 56 10.40 9.07 10.45
C GLN A 56 10.43 10.59 10.69
N VAL A 57 9.66 11.36 9.93
CA VAL A 57 9.68 12.84 10.05
C VAL A 57 9.07 13.33 11.35
N CYS A 58 8.20 12.53 11.98
CA CYS A 58 7.68 12.78 13.32
C CYS A 58 8.56 12.26 14.46
N GLY A 59 9.68 11.59 14.16
CA GLY A 59 10.56 11.00 15.18
C GLY A 59 9.94 9.82 15.95
N LEU A 60 8.99 9.10 15.33
CA LEU A 60 8.25 7.99 15.90
C LEU A 60 8.74 6.64 15.34
N LYS A 61 8.52 5.58 16.10
CA LYS A 61 8.75 4.20 15.67
C LYS A 61 7.60 3.70 14.81
N LEU A 62 7.81 2.63 14.05
CA LEU A 62 6.72 1.99 13.30
C LEU A 62 5.80 1.21 14.25
N GLY A 63 4.50 1.44 14.08
CA GLY A 63 3.41 0.62 14.61
C GLY A 63 2.81 -0.24 13.49
N ASP A 64 1.49 -0.44 13.54
CA ASP A 64 0.78 -1.32 12.63
C ASP A 64 0.21 -0.57 11.43
N PHE A 65 0.12 -1.27 10.29
CA PHE A 65 -0.69 -0.84 9.15
C PHE A 65 -1.92 -1.74 9.04
N VAL A 66 -3.11 -1.14 9.16
CA VAL A 66 -4.41 -1.83 9.15
C VAL A 66 -5.19 -1.42 7.90
N HIS A 67 -5.39 -2.34 6.97
CA HIS A 67 -6.12 -2.08 5.73
C HIS A 67 -7.55 -2.66 5.81
N THR A 68 -8.54 -1.77 5.88
CA THR A 68 -9.97 -2.12 5.89
C THR A 68 -10.53 -1.97 4.48
N LEU A 69 -11.17 -3.03 3.96
CA LEU A 69 -11.79 -3.06 2.63
C LEU A 69 -13.31 -3.00 2.76
N GLY A 70 -13.96 -2.19 1.93
CA GLY A 70 -15.40 -2.18 1.72
C GLY A 70 -15.82 -3.30 0.77
N ASP A 71 -16.00 -2.96 -0.51
CA ASP A 71 -16.21 -3.94 -1.57
C ASP A 71 -14.86 -4.55 -2.00
N ALA A 72 -14.59 -5.78 -1.55
CA ALA A 72 -13.45 -6.58 -1.96
C ALA A 72 -13.84 -7.54 -3.08
N HIS A 73 -13.25 -7.38 -4.26
CA HIS A 73 -13.64 -8.14 -5.45
C HIS A 73 -12.44 -8.55 -6.31
N ILE A 74 -12.71 -9.53 -7.17
CA ILE A 74 -11.81 -10.01 -8.23
C ILE A 74 -12.56 -9.87 -9.54
N TYR A 75 -11.93 -9.26 -10.56
CA TYR A 75 -12.51 -9.21 -11.88
C TYR A 75 -12.50 -10.61 -12.53
N SER A 76 -13.57 -10.96 -13.24
CA SER A 76 -13.73 -12.30 -13.83
C SER A 76 -12.65 -12.64 -14.87
N ASN A 77 -12.05 -11.64 -15.52
CA ASN A 77 -10.93 -11.80 -16.43
C ASN A 77 -9.56 -11.98 -15.74
N HIS A 78 -9.52 -12.01 -14.40
CA HIS A 78 -8.30 -12.24 -13.61
C HIS A 78 -8.26 -13.59 -12.89
N LEU A 79 -9.27 -14.45 -13.08
CA LEU A 79 -9.39 -15.70 -12.31
C LEU A 79 -8.20 -16.66 -12.55
N ASP A 80 -7.72 -16.78 -13.79
CA ASP A 80 -6.56 -17.63 -14.10
C ASP A 80 -5.29 -17.11 -13.41
N GLN A 81 -5.08 -15.79 -13.41
CA GLN A 81 -3.96 -15.13 -12.77
C GLN A 81 -4.00 -15.27 -11.24
N VAL A 82 -5.19 -15.14 -10.65
CA VAL A 82 -5.40 -15.36 -9.21
C VAL A 82 -5.09 -16.81 -8.85
N ASN A 83 -5.58 -17.78 -9.62
CA ASN A 83 -5.31 -19.19 -9.38
C ASN A 83 -3.81 -19.52 -9.49
N GLU A 84 -3.11 -18.93 -10.48
CA GLU A 84 -1.66 -19.05 -10.59
C GLU A 84 -0.93 -18.46 -9.36
N GLN A 85 -1.37 -17.31 -8.86
CA GLN A 85 -0.78 -16.68 -7.68
C GLN A 85 -1.00 -17.52 -6.42
N LEU A 86 -2.20 -18.07 -6.24
CA LEU A 86 -2.57 -18.90 -5.07
C LEU A 86 -1.84 -20.25 -5.05
N ALA A 87 -1.36 -20.73 -6.19
CA ALA A 87 -0.54 -21.94 -6.28
C ALA A 87 0.91 -21.73 -5.79
N ARG A 88 1.34 -20.49 -5.53
CA ARG A 88 2.70 -20.14 -5.10
C ARG A 88 2.79 -20.11 -3.58
N THR A 89 3.79 -20.79 -3.01
CA THR A 89 4.10 -20.67 -1.58
C THR A 89 4.72 -19.30 -1.28
N PRO A 90 4.19 -18.49 -0.35
CA PRO A 90 4.80 -17.21 0.03
C PRO A 90 6.27 -17.37 0.45
N ARG A 91 7.13 -16.47 -0.07
CA ARG A 91 8.54 -16.37 0.32
C ARG A 91 8.71 -15.36 1.46
N ALA A 92 9.93 -15.26 1.99
CA ALA A 92 10.26 -14.23 2.97
C ALA A 92 9.93 -12.83 2.44
N LEU A 93 9.40 -11.97 3.33
CA LEU A 93 9.09 -10.59 2.98
C LEU A 93 10.39 -9.79 2.79
N PRO A 94 10.40 -8.81 1.87
CA PRO A 94 11.53 -7.89 1.73
C PRO A 94 11.63 -6.93 2.92
N ILE A 95 12.73 -6.19 2.98
CA ILE A 95 12.93 -5.10 3.95
C ILE A 95 12.99 -3.79 3.19
N MET A 96 12.08 -2.87 3.50
CA MET A 96 12.15 -1.49 3.02
C MET A 96 13.04 -0.67 3.97
N LYS A 97 14.06 -0.01 3.43
CA LYS A 97 14.88 0.99 4.13
C LYS A 97 14.62 2.37 3.53
N ILE A 98 14.58 3.37 4.42
CA ILE A 98 14.42 4.78 4.07
C ILE A 98 15.65 5.57 4.55
N ASN A 99 16.10 6.55 3.77
CA ASN A 99 17.24 7.39 4.12
C ASN A 99 16.95 8.14 5.45
N PRO A 100 17.72 7.88 6.52
CA PRO A 100 17.44 8.46 7.83
C PRO A 100 17.71 9.98 7.89
N GLU A 101 18.45 10.54 6.94
CA GLU A 101 18.81 11.96 6.90
C GLU A 101 17.64 12.85 6.44
N VAL A 102 16.62 12.29 5.79
CA VAL A 102 15.44 13.05 5.34
C VAL A 102 14.52 13.34 6.52
N LYS A 103 14.32 14.64 6.82
CA LYS A 103 13.51 15.12 7.97
C LYS A 103 12.23 15.86 7.57
N ASP A 104 11.98 16.03 6.27
CA ASP A 104 10.77 16.67 5.74
C ASP A 104 10.03 15.68 4.83
N ILE A 105 8.71 15.57 5.01
CA ILE A 105 7.85 14.67 4.25
C ILE A 105 7.89 14.95 2.75
N PHE A 106 8.15 16.19 2.36
CA PHE A 106 8.22 16.62 0.96
C PHE A 106 9.62 16.51 0.34
N ALA A 107 10.64 16.17 1.14
CA ALA A 107 12.02 16.10 0.67
C ALA A 107 12.45 14.69 0.20
N PHE A 108 11.63 13.65 0.44
CA PHE A 108 11.92 12.30 -0.02
C PHE A 108 11.97 12.20 -1.54
N LYS A 109 12.98 11.50 -2.05
CA LYS A 109 13.17 11.18 -3.47
C LYS A 109 13.25 9.68 -3.68
N PHE A 110 13.14 9.24 -4.94
CA PHE A 110 13.20 7.82 -5.27
C PHE A 110 14.51 7.16 -4.76
N GLU A 111 15.65 7.85 -4.85
CA GLU A 111 16.93 7.35 -4.35
C GLU A 111 17.02 7.17 -2.82
N ASP A 112 16.08 7.71 -2.05
CA ASP A 112 16.05 7.58 -0.58
C ASP A 112 15.45 6.24 -0.11
N PHE A 113 15.02 5.40 -1.04
CA PHE A 113 14.35 4.13 -0.75
C PHE A 113 15.19 2.95 -1.27
N SER A 114 15.40 1.95 -0.41
CA SER A 114 16.04 0.69 -0.80
C SER A 114 15.16 -0.49 -0.39
N LEU A 115 14.85 -1.35 -1.35
CA LEU A 115 14.11 -2.58 -1.11
C LEU A 115 15.08 -3.76 -1.13
N GLU A 116 15.40 -4.27 0.05
CA GLU A 116 16.37 -5.34 0.25
C GLU A 116 15.67 -6.70 0.34
N ASN A 117 16.36 -7.76 -0.09
CA ASN A 117 15.90 -9.15 -0.03
C ASN A 117 14.56 -9.40 -0.76
N TYR A 118 14.26 -8.61 -1.79
CA TYR A 118 13.07 -8.81 -2.62
C TYR A 118 13.32 -9.92 -3.66
N ASP A 119 12.89 -11.13 -3.34
CA ASP A 119 12.95 -12.32 -4.21
C ASP A 119 11.52 -12.82 -4.57
N PRO A 120 10.76 -12.07 -5.39
CA PRO A 120 9.41 -12.45 -5.79
C PRO A 120 9.43 -13.57 -6.84
N TYR A 121 8.29 -14.24 -6.98
CA TYR A 121 8.02 -15.05 -8.17
C TYR A 121 7.90 -14.15 -9.43
N PRO A 122 8.02 -14.73 -10.65
CA PRO A 122 7.80 -13.98 -11.88
C PRO A 122 6.48 -13.21 -11.90
N ALA A 123 6.50 -12.03 -12.50
CA ALA A 123 5.33 -11.17 -12.61
C ALA A 123 4.19 -11.87 -13.36
N ILE A 124 2.97 -11.74 -12.82
CA ILE A 124 1.74 -12.20 -13.48
C ILE A 124 1.11 -10.98 -14.18
N LYS A 125 0.87 -11.08 -15.48
CA LYS A 125 0.26 -9.98 -16.26
C LYS A 125 -1.26 -10.13 -16.29
N ALA A 126 -1.97 -9.05 -15.99
CA ALA A 126 -3.41 -8.96 -16.20
C ALA A 126 -3.80 -7.61 -16.81
N VAL A 127 -4.94 -7.59 -17.48
CA VAL A 127 -5.49 -6.41 -18.15
C VAL A 127 -6.38 -5.66 -17.16
N VAL A 128 -6.16 -4.35 -17.00
CA VAL A 128 -7.03 -3.49 -16.17
C VAL A 128 -8.44 -3.50 -16.76
N ALA A 129 -9.45 -3.74 -15.92
CA ALA A 129 -10.84 -3.61 -16.34
C ALA A 129 -11.16 -2.11 -16.54
N VAL A 130 -11.67 -1.76 -17.73
CA VAL A 130 -12.13 -0.40 -18.07
C VAL A 130 -13.60 -0.28 -17.77
#